data_AF-A0A662EE99-F1
#
_entry.id   AF-A0A662EE99-F1
#
_cell.length_a   1.000
_cell.length_b   1.000
_cell.length_c   1.000
_cell.angle_alpha   90.00
_cell.angle_beta   90.00
_cell.angle_gamma   90.00
#
_symmetry.space_group_name_H-M   'P 1'
#
loop_
_entity.id
_entity.type
_entity.pdbx_description
1 polymer ?
#
loop_
_entity_poly.entity_id
_entity_poly.type
_entity_poly.pdbx_seq_one_letter_code
_entity_poly.pdbx_strand_id
1 'polypeptide(L)'
;MRLSFLLIAASLHIFGGLPSGEADAGPLMPPRECSSIVLKNHGSPVFGTNLDHVTVDEGLVFVNKRWVEKTGLYPSADGEHARWISRYASITFNLVGFQFAWAGMNEKGLTLSTMSLNDTEVPALDERPPLDSGEWMQLVLDTCATVEDLVATDARVSIITVDHYLIADSLGNCAVVEFLNGEMVVHTLQEMPASVLTNSIYSEAVATWLQFRDSGDYSGLGSSLERFCLAADRARIFSPGSDEWATAYAFDTLEIIRGEDFSIHTSQWSIVFDTLNLRVYFRTAATPEIRYVDLETFDLGCESPVQMLDIQEPLTGDVGDHFFDFSYDINFEHIQGFMDNWGIDISTYNLHRILRHFETFPCVARRPRRPSGRSGYGP
;
A
#
# COMPACT_ATOMS: atom_id res chain seq x y z
N MET A 1 28.40 -5.27 -15.22
CA MET A 1 27.26 -4.44 -15.68
C MET A 1 26.43 -4.14 -14.43
N ARG A 2 26.84 -3.10 -13.68
CA ARG A 2 26.36 -2.81 -12.31
C ARG A 2 25.08 -1.98 -12.40
N LEU A 3 23.93 -2.65 -12.34
CA LEU A 3 22.60 -2.04 -12.16
C LEU A 3 22.21 -2.12 -10.67
N SER A 4 23.15 -1.74 -9.80
CA SER A 4 23.12 -2.06 -8.38
C SER A 4 22.60 -0.86 -7.57
N PHE A 5 21.58 -1.09 -6.75
CA PHE A 5 21.25 -0.33 -5.52
C PHE A 5 20.45 0.98 -5.57
N LEU A 6 19.67 1.34 -6.61
CA LEU A 6 19.07 2.68 -6.65
C LEU A 6 17.73 2.92 -5.88
N LEU A 7 16.76 1.98 -5.78
CA LEU A 7 15.73 2.13 -4.72
C LEU A 7 16.17 1.50 -3.40
N ILE A 8 17.10 0.56 -3.43
CA ILE A 8 17.77 0.11 -2.21
C ILE A 8 18.52 1.28 -1.58
N ALA A 9 18.97 2.32 -2.29
CA ALA A 9 19.63 3.49 -1.68
C ALA A 9 18.66 4.31 -0.80
N ALA A 10 17.38 4.39 -1.14
CA ALA A 10 16.37 4.98 -0.24
C ALA A 10 16.17 4.11 1.01
N SER A 11 16.34 2.79 0.88
CA SER A 11 16.36 1.85 2.02
C SER A 11 17.72 1.78 2.74
N LEU A 12 18.86 2.04 2.07
CA LEU A 12 20.24 1.91 2.57
C LEU A 12 20.77 3.19 3.20
N HIS A 13 20.23 4.36 2.85
CA HIS A 13 20.43 5.56 3.66
C HIS A 13 19.67 5.49 5.00
N ILE A 14 18.76 4.52 5.16
CA ILE A 14 18.11 4.16 6.44
C ILE A 14 18.97 3.14 7.22
N PHE A 15 19.88 2.41 6.56
CA PHE A 15 20.76 1.43 7.20
C PHE A 15 22.10 2.04 7.63
N GLY A 16 22.20 2.45 8.89
CA GLY A 16 23.50 2.52 9.57
C GLY A 16 24.12 1.12 9.66
N GLY A 17 25.17 0.82 8.86
CA GLY A 17 25.78 -0.51 8.86
C GLY A 17 26.96 -0.81 7.92
N LEU A 18 27.86 0.15 7.67
CA LEU A 18 29.30 0.09 7.29
C LEU A 18 29.83 -0.89 6.20
N PRO A 19 30.80 -0.38 5.40
CA PRO A 19 32.18 -0.80 5.60
C PRO A 19 33.02 0.35 6.17
N SER A 20 33.96 -0.01 7.05
CA SER A 20 34.92 0.87 7.73
C SER A 20 35.44 2.03 6.88
N GLY A 21 34.94 3.23 7.13
CA GLY A 21 35.41 4.48 6.58
C GLY A 21 34.46 5.59 7.01
N GLU A 22 34.99 6.61 7.67
CA GLU A 22 34.23 7.80 8.10
C GLU A 22 33.51 8.43 6.90
N ALA A 23 32.22 8.15 6.76
CA ALA A 23 31.32 8.87 5.88
C ALA A 23 30.21 9.44 6.76
N ASP A 24 30.15 10.76 6.77
CA ASP A 24 29.21 11.61 7.50
C ASP A 24 27.78 11.10 7.30
N ALA A 25 27.14 10.62 8.36
CA ALA A 25 25.73 10.26 8.33
C ALA A 25 24.94 11.55 8.18
N GLY A 26 24.43 11.81 6.98
CA GLY A 26 23.49 12.90 6.72
C GLY A 26 22.28 12.82 7.66
N PRO A 27 21.53 13.92 7.82
CA PRO A 27 20.43 13.99 8.77
C PRO A 27 19.39 12.88 8.48
N LEU A 28 19.12 12.08 9.50
CA LEU A 28 18.04 11.08 9.54
C LEU A 28 16.73 11.74 9.05
N MET A 29 16.08 11.14 8.04
CA MET A 29 14.75 11.59 7.63
C MET A 29 13.79 11.55 8.83
N PRO A 30 12.92 12.56 9.01
CA PRO A 30 11.95 12.53 10.09
C PRO A 30 11.04 11.29 9.94
N PRO A 31 10.74 10.56 11.04
CA PRO A 31 10.00 9.31 11.00
C PRO A 31 8.61 9.52 10.38
N ARG A 32 8.18 8.67 9.43
CA ARG A 32 6.84 8.78 8.85
C ARG A 32 5.81 8.27 9.86
N GLU A 33 4.64 8.89 9.88
CA GLU A 33 3.70 8.73 10.98
C GLU A 33 2.29 8.34 10.54
N CYS A 34 2.14 7.39 9.62
CA CYS A 34 0.83 7.03 9.06
C CYS A 34 -0.06 6.23 10.02
N SER A 35 -1.37 6.19 9.73
CA SER A 35 -2.36 5.43 10.49
C SER A 35 -3.36 4.73 9.57
N SER A 36 -3.82 3.54 9.90
CA SER A 36 -4.86 2.82 9.13
C SER A 36 -5.82 2.07 10.04
N ILE A 37 -7.07 1.94 9.60
CA ILE A 37 -8.17 1.29 10.34
C ILE A 37 -9.02 0.43 9.41
N VAL A 38 -9.69 -0.57 9.97
CA VAL A 38 -10.73 -1.33 9.29
C VAL A 38 -11.96 -1.41 10.19
N LEU A 39 -13.09 -0.95 9.67
CA LEU A 39 -14.41 -1.07 10.29
C LEU A 39 -15.22 -2.14 9.58
N LYS A 40 -15.91 -3.01 10.30
CA LYS A 40 -16.73 -4.08 9.70
C LYS A 40 -18.18 -3.63 9.62
N ASN A 41 -18.60 -3.06 8.50
CA ASN A 41 -20.00 -2.69 8.26
C ASN A 41 -20.79 -3.89 7.72
N HIS A 42 -21.66 -4.48 8.55
CA HIS A 42 -22.43 -5.68 8.20
C HIS A 42 -21.59 -6.87 7.72
N GLY A 43 -20.32 -6.93 8.15
CA GLY A 43 -19.35 -7.96 7.75
C GLY A 43 -18.38 -7.51 6.66
N SER A 44 -18.74 -6.50 5.86
CA SER A 44 -17.88 -5.94 4.82
C SER A 44 -16.90 -4.91 5.39
N PRO A 45 -15.61 -4.93 5.01
CA PRO A 45 -14.66 -3.91 5.43
C PRO A 45 -14.94 -2.52 4.85
N VAL A 46 -14.80 -1.51 5.70
CA VAL A 46 -14.54 -0.11 5.32
C VAL A 46 -13.14 0.22 5.83
N PHE A 47 -12.19 0.37 4.91
CA PHE A 47 -10.77 0.54 5.20
C PHE A 47 -10.40 2.02 5.13
N GLY A 48 -9.87 2.59 6.21
CA GLY A 48 -9.42 3.99 6.26
C GLY A 48 -7.90 4.07 6.42
N THR A 49 -7.26 5.06 5.79
CA THR A 49 -5.83 5.32 5.97
C THR A 49 -5.49 6.81 5.85
N ASN A 50 -4.53 7.25 6.66
CA ASN A 50 -3.89 8.56 6.55
C ASN A 50 -2.43 8.41 6.12
N LEU A 51 -2.01 9.21 5.14
CA LEU A 51 -0.59 9.47 4.85
C LEU A 51 -0.15 10.71 5.63
N ASP A 52 0.71 10.53 6.62
CA ASP A 52 1.21 11.63 7.44
C ASP A 52 2.66 11.96 7.07
N HIS A 53 2.87 13.17 6.55
CA HIS A 53 4.18 13.65 6.11
C HIS A 53 4.33 15.15 6.34
N VAL A 54 5.57 15.61 6.55
CA VAL A 54 5.85 17.03 6.84
C VAL A 54 5.69 17.90 5.58
N THR A 55 6.16 17.43 4.43
CA THR A 55 6.29 18.25 3.22
C THR A 55 5.86 17.58 1.91
N VAL A 56 5.42 16.33 1.94
CA VAL A 56 5.16 15.55 0.71
C VAL A 56 3.69 15.26 0.67
N ASP A 57 2.99 15.93 -0.21
CA ASP A 57 1.55 15.85 -0.43
C ASP A 57 1.22 15.49 -1.90
N GLU A 58 2.21 15.46 -2.78
CA GLU A 58 2.12 15.09 -4.19
C GLU A 58 1.90 13.58 -4.36
N GLY A 59 1.00 13.18 -5.26
CA GLY A 59 0.74 11.77 -5.53
C GLY A 59 -0.11 11.53 -6.77
N LEU A 60 -0.01 10.32 -7.30
CA LEU A 60 -0.79 9.89 -8.46
C LEU A 60 -1.71 8.71 -8.09
N VAL A 61 -2.94 8.79 -8.56
CA VAL A 61 -3.93 7.71 -8.47
C VAL A 61 -3.98 7.00 -9.80
N PHE A 62 -3.88 5.66 -9.81
CA PHE A 62 -3.95 4.86 -11.04
C PHE A 62 -5.06 3.82 -10.98
N VAL A 63 -5.73 3.60 -12.12
CA VAL A 63 -6.56 2.42 -12.38
C VAL A 63 -5.76 1.43 -13.23
N ASN A 64 -5.32 0.37 -12.57
CA ASN A 64 -4.53 -0.71 -13.14
C ASN A 64 -5.43 -1.80 -13.73
N LYS A 65 -4.92 -2.47 -14.76
CA LYS A 65 -5.68 -3.38 -15.61
C LYS A 65 -5.43 -4.84 -15.28
N ARG A 66 -6.42 -5.69 -15.56
CA ARG A 66 -6.24 -7.15 -15.61
C ARG A 66 -5.41 -7.57 -16.80
N TRP A 67 -4.92 -8.80 -16.74
CA TRP A 67 -4.25 -9.56 -17.78
C TRP A 67 -3.04 -8.86 -18.36
N VAL A 68 -2.28 -8.17 -17.51
CA VAL A 68 -0.99 -7.58 -17.84
C VAL A 68 0.09 -8.50 -17.27
N GLU A 69 1.01 -8.96 -18.11
CA GLU A 69 2.21 -9.67 -17.65
C GLU A 69 3.23 -8.65 -17.13
N LYS A 70 3.63 -8.81 -15.87
CA LYS A 70 4.52 -7.90 -15.16
C LYS A 70 5.76 -8.63 -14.69
N THR A 71 6.84 -7.87 -14.54
CA THR A 71 8.10 -8.37 -14.00
C THR A 71 8.70 -7.38 -13.02
N GLY A 72 9.29 -7.88 -11.93
CA GLY A 72 9.95 -7.04 -10.92
C GLY A 72 11.23 -6.40 -11.44
N LEU A 73 11.66 -5.31 -10.80
CA LEU A 73 12.90 -4.59 -11.16
C LEU A 73 14.18 -5.35 -10.78
N TYR A 74 14.14 -6.10 -9.69
CA TYR A 74 15.32 -6.71 -9.08
C TYR A 74 15.45 -8.20 -9.41
N PRO A 75 16.64 -8.66 -9.81
CA PRO A 75 16.90 -10.09 -9.95
C PRO A 75 17.21 -10.74 -8.59
N SER A 76 16.90 -12.03 -8.46
CA SER A 76 17.42 -12.90 -7.40
C SER A 76 18.94 -13.12 -7.54
N ALA A 77 19.53 -13.83 -6.59
CA ALA A 77 20.95 -14.21 -6.65
C ALA A 77 21.32 -14.98 -7.93
N ASP A 78 20.37 -15.74 -8.49
CA ASP A 78 20.54 -16.52 -9.72
C ASP A 78 20.19 -15.75 -11.01
N GLY A 79 19.82 -14.46 -10.88
CA GLY A 79 19.50 -13.60 -12.02
C GLY A 79 18.04 -13.66 -12.48
N GLU A 80 17.17 -14.37 -11.76
CA GLU A 80 15.74 -14.46 -12.09
C GLU A 80 14.94 -13.28 -11.55
N HIS A 81 14.00 -12.78 -12.34
CA HIS A 81 13.08 -11.73 -11.92
C HIS A 81 11.73 -12.32 -11.53
N ALA A 82 11.05 -11.68 -10.57
CA ALA A 82 9.67 -12.00 -10.23
C ALA A 82 8.81 -11.74 -11.48
N ARG A 83 7.90 -12.66 -11.80
CA ARG A 83 6.98 -12.53 -12.93
C ARG A 83 5.58 -12.95 -12.53
N TRP A 84 4.58 -12.17 -12.91
CA TRP A 84 3.18 -12.49 -12.65
C TRP A 84 2.28 -11.91 -13.72
N ILE A 85 1.02 -12.35 -13.72
CA ILE A 85 -0.04 -11.77 -14.55
C ILE A 85 -1.04 -11.14 -13.60
N SER A 86 -1.39 -9.87 -13.82
CA SER A 86 -2.49 -9.25 -13.08
C SER A 86 -3.79 -9.99 -13.37
N ARG A 87 -4.34 -10.67 -12.37
CA ARG A 87 -5.63 -11.36 -12.46
C ARG A 87 -6.77 -10.42 -12.13
N TYR A 88 -6.48 -9.42 -11.30
CA TYR A 88 -7.41 -8.41 -10.84
C TYR A 88 -6.94 -7.03 -11.28
N ALA A 89 -7.91 -6.19 -11.63
CA ALA A 89 -7.74 -4.76 -11.77
C ALA A 89 -7.69 -4.12 -10.37
N SER A 90 -7.08 -2.95 -10.26
CA SER A 90 -6.98 -2.24 -8.97
C SER A 90 -6.93 -0.74 -9.14
N ILE A 91 -7.41 -0.02 -8.13
CA ILE A 91 -7.13 1.40 -7.94
C ILE A 91 -6.04 1.54 -6.89
N THR A 92 -4.99 2.31 -7.19
CA THR A 92 -3.85 2.52 -6.29
C THR A 92 -3.55 4.01 -6.12
N PHE A 93 -3.11 4.37 -4.91
CA PHE A 93 -2.58 5.67 -4.53
C PHE A 93 -1.07 5.52 -4.38
N ASN A 94 -0.31 6.37 -5.06
CA ASN A 94 1.12 6.15 -5.28
C ASN A 94 1.87 7.43 -4.95
N LEU A 95 2.73 7.34 -3.94
CA LEU A 95 3.61 8.43 -3.55
C LEU A 95 4.77 8.58 -4.53
N VAL A 96 5.38 7.44 -4.93
CA VAL A 96 6.51 7.43 -5.86
C VAL A 96 6.04 7.63 -7.29
N GLY A 97 5.09 6.83 -7.77
CA GLY A 97 4.59 6.86 -9.14
C GLY A 97 4.08 5.48 -9.59
N PHE A 98 3.83 5.33 -10.89
CA PHE A 98 3.23 4.12 -11.48
C PHE A 98 3.99 2.83 -11.11
N GLN A 99 3.23 1.80 -10.72
CA GLN A 99 3.68 0.49 -10.19
C GLN A 99 4.26 0.48 -8.77
N PHE A 100 4.34 1.62 -8.08
CA PHE A 100 4.79 1.72 -6.69
C PHE A 100 3.62 2.09 -5.77
N ALA A 101 2.73 1.13 -5.53
CA ALA A 101 1.54 1.34 -4.72
C ALA A 101 1.90 1.64 -3.25
N TRP A 102 1.24 2.63 -2.66
CA TRP A 102 1.30 2.93 -1.21
C TRP A 102 0.01 2.50 -0.49
N ALA A 103 -1.13 2.64 -1.15
CA ALA A 103 -2.40 2.07 -0.75
C ALA A 103 -3.22 1.69 -1.98
N GLY A 104 -4.17 0.78 -1.84
CA GLY A 104 -5.08 0.47 -2.94
C GLY A 104 -6.07 -0.64 -2.63
N MET A 105 -7.00 -0.82 -3.57
CA MET A 105 -8.04 -1.83 -3.55
C MET A 105 -8.16 -2.48 -4.93
N ASN A 106 -8.34 -3.80 -4.97
CA ASN A 106 -8.59 -4.53 -6.21
C ASN A 106 -10.09 -4.84 -6.44
N GLU A 107 -10.43 -5.32 -7.64
CA GLU A 107 -11.82 -5.67 -8.01
C GLU A 107 -12.41 -6.86 -7.23
N LYS A 108 -11.67 -7.42 -6.26
CA LYS A 108 -12.14 -8.42 -5.29
C LYS A 108 -12.37 -7.84 -3.90
N GLY A 109 -12.15 -6.54 -3.72
CA GLY A 109 -12.27 -5.85 -2.44
C GLY A 109 -11.08 -6.10 -1.51
N LEU A 110 -10.02 -6.78 -1.96
CA LEU A 110 -8.78 -6.84 -1.18
C LEU A 110 -8.16 -5.44 -1.17
N THR A 111 -7.94 -4.92 0.02
CA THR A 111 -7.44 -3.57 0.27
C THR A 111 -6.25 -3.62 1.21
N LEU A 112 -5.24 -2.80 0.96
CA LEU A 112 -4.11 -2.64 1.86
C LEU A 112 -3.49 -1.25 1.76
N SER A 113 -2.86 -0.82 2.83
CA SER A 113 -1.97 0.33 2.91
C SER A 113 -0.68 -0.06 3.63
N THR A 114 0.35 0.76 3.47
CA THR A 114 1.66 0.57 4.10
C THR A 114 2.08 1.77 4.92
N MET A 115 2.93 1.53 5.93
CA MET A 115 3.54 2.58 6.74
C MET A 115 4.86 2.12 7.33
N SER A 116 5.77 3.06 7.62
CA SER A 116 7.10 2.71 8.10
C SER A 116 7.07 2.09 9.50
N LEU A 117 7.93 1.10 9.73
CA LEU A 117 8.20 0.53 11.04
C LEU A 117 9.72 0.46 11.22
N ASN A 118 10.26 1.21 12.17
CA ASN A 118 11.71 1.29 12.41
C ASN A 118 12.31 -0.08 12.81
N ASP A 119 11.53 -0.93 13.44
CA ASP A 119 11.91 -2.27 13.90
C ASP A 119 11.83 -3.33 12.78
N THR A 120 11.60 -2.91 11.53
CA THR A 120 11.52 -3.83 10.39
C THR A 120 12.86 -4.51 10.14
N GLU A 121 12.88 -5.83 10.26
CA GLU A 121 14.00 -6.71 9.93
C GLU A 121 13.52 -7.76 8.92
N VAL A 122 13.75 -7.50 7.63
CA VAL A 122 13.36 -8.42 6.55
C VAL A 122 14.23 -9.69 6.51
N PRO A 123 13.68 -10.83 6.03
CA PRO A 123 14.46 -12.03 5.77
C PRO A 123 15.66 -11.74 4.86
N ALA A 124 16.75 -12.48 5.08
CA ALA A 124 17.89 -12.42 4.17
C ALA A 124 17.46 -12.82 2.76
N LEU A 125 17.98 -12.12 1.75
CA LEU A 125 17.70 -12.44 0.36
C LEU A 125 18.15 -13.87 0.04
N ASP A 126 17.25 -14.64 -0.57
CA ASP A 126 17.42 -16.03 -0.95
C ASP A 126 17.17 -16.22 -2.45
N GLU A 127 16.85 -17.44 -2.89
CA GLU A 127 16.60 -17.74 -4.31
C GLU A 127 15.30 -17.10 -4.84
N ARG A 128 14.39 -16.65 -3.96
CA ARG A 128 13.15 -15.98 -4.37
C ARG A 128 13.49 -14.62 -4.96
N PRO A 129 12.91 -14.24 -6.11
CA PRO A 129 13.13 -12.93 -6.69
C PRO A 129 12.59 -11.82 -5.77
N PRO A 130 13.40 -10.79 -5.46
CA PRO A 130 13.00 -9.71 -4.58
C PRO A 130 12.10 -8.70 -5.29
N LEU A 131 11.16 -8.12 -4.54
CA LEU A 131 10.36 -6.96 -4.92
C LEU A 131 10.53 -5.88 -3.84
N ASP A 132 10.57 -4.61 -4.24
CA ASP A 132 10.40 -3.54 -3.24
C ASP A 132 8.96 -3.47 -2.73
N SER A 133 8.75 -2.74 -1.63
CA SER A 133 7.45 -2.51 -0.97
C SER A 133 6.32 -2.22 -1.98
N GLY A 134 6.53 -1.28 -2.90
CA GLY A 134 5.49 -0.86 -3.85
C GLY A 134 5.19 -1.91 -4.91
N GLU A 135 6.23 -2.56 -5.47
CA GLU A 135 6.06 -3.66 -6.41
C GLU A 135 5.38 -4.89 -5.75
N TRP A 136 5.71 -5.19 -4.50
CA TRP A 136 5.07 -6.27 -3.74
C TRP A 136 3.59 -5.98 -3.49
N MET A 137 3.25 -4.77 -3.05
CA MET A 137 1.85 -4.34 -2.89
C MET A 137 1.08 -4.42 -4.22
N GLN A 138 1.71 -4.02 -5.32
CA GLN A 138 1.09 -4.16 -6.64
C GLN A 138 0.90 -5.63 -7.03
N LEU A 139 1.86 -6.52 -6.76
CA LEU A 139 1.71 -7.97 -6.97
C LEU A 139 0.55 -8.54 -6.15
N VAL A 140 0.41 -8.11 -4.89
CA VAL A 140 -0.69 -8.53 -4.01
C VAL A 140 -2.03 -8.10 -4.60
N LEU A 141 -2.20 -6.82 -4.94
CA LEU A 141 -3.43 -6.30 -5.56
C LEU A 141 -3.74 -6.98 -6.90
N ASP A 142 -2.71 -7.28 -7.68
CA ASP A 142 -2.82 -7.93 -8.98
C ASP A 142 -3.25 -9.39 -8.87
N THR A 143 -2.91 -10.11 -7.79
CA THR A 143 -2.97 -11.58 -7.78
C THR A 143 -3.78 -12.21 -6.64
N CYS A 144 -4.03 -11.49 -5.56
CA CYS A 144 -4.67 -12.01 -4.34
C CYS A 144 -6.12 -11.53 -4.21
N ALA A 145 -7.03 -12.41 -3.80
CA ALA A 145 -8.41 -12.04 -3.46
C ALA A 145 -8.67 -12.05 -1.96
N THR A 146 -7.86 -12.78 -1.19
CA THR A 146 -8.02 -12.94 0.26
C THR A 146 -6.71 -12.69 1.01
N VAL A 147 -6.80 -12.57 2.33
CA VAL A 147 -5.63 -12.53 3.22
C VAL A 147 -4.75 -13.77 3.06
N GLU A 148 -5.34 -14.96 2.90
CA GLU A 148 -4.58 -16.20 2.72
C GLU A 148 -3.78 -16.23 1.41
N ASP A 149 -4.35 -15.69 0.33
CA ASP A 149 -3.63 -15.54 -0.94
C ASP A 149 -2.38 -14.66 -0.78
N LEU A 150 -2.48 -13.60 0.03
CA LEU A 150 -1.36 -12.70 0.33
C LEU A 150 -0.28 -13.41 1.12
N VAL A 151 -0.63 -14.10 2.21
CA VAL A 151 0.35 -14.85 3.03
C VAL A 151 1.08 -15.88 2.18
N ALA A 152 0.40 -16.50 1.20
CA ALA A 152 1.02 -17.43 0.26
C ALA A 152 2.02 -16.78 -0.72
N THR A 153 2.11 -15.44 -0.81
CA THR A 153 3.11 -14.75 -1.64
C THR A 153 4.52 -14.89 -1.11
N ASP A 154 4.70 -15.06 0.21
CA ASP A 154 6.01 -15.21 0.85
C ASP A 154 6.77 -16.42 0.29
N ALA A 155 6.07 -17.53 -0.01
CA ALA A 155 6.70 -18.69 -0.65
C ALA A 155 7.19 -18.43 -2.10
N ARG A 156 6.89 -17.28 -2.73
CA ARG A 156 7.12 -17.00 -4.15
C ARG A 156 8.10 -15.87 -4.41
N VAL A 157 8.12 -14.85 -3.56
CA VAL A 157 8.93 -13.63 -3.71
C VAL A 157 9.53 -13.26 -2.37
N SER A 158 10.68 -12.60 -2.40
CA SER A 158 11.25 -11.92 -1.24
C SER A 158 10.84 -10.44 -1.28
N ILE A 159 10.77 -9.78 -0.13
CA ILE A 159 10.42 -8.36 -0.05
C ILE A 159 11.60 -7.54 0.47
N ILE A 160 11.77 -6.34 -0.08
CA ILE A 160 12.69 -5.31 0.39
C ILE A 160 11.84 -4.15 0.87
N THR A 161 11.75 -3.97 2.18
CA THR A 161 10.90 -2.93 2.79
C THR A 161 11.45 -2.47 4.14
N VAL A 162 10.98 -1.29 4.56
CA VAL A 162 11.10 -0.75 5.92
C VAL A 162 9.72 -0.54 6.56
N ASP A 163 8.69 -1.07 5.89
CA ASP A 163 7.29 -0.84 6.22
C ASP A 163 6.61 -2.13 6.74
N HIS A 164 5.50 -1.94 7.43
CA HIS A 164 4.50 -2.96 7.73
C HIS A 164 3.13 -2.58 7.13
N TYR A 165 2.21 -3.54 7.09
CA TYR A 165 1.02 -3.45 6.24
C TYR A 165 -0.24 -3.84 7.00
N LEU A 166 -1.32 -3.07 6.78
CA LEU A 166 -2.67 -3.43 7.20
C LEU A 166 -3.46 -3.87 5.97
N ILE A 167 -4.13 -5.01 6.06
CA ILE A 167 -4.87 -5.62 4.96
C ILE A 167 -6.28 -5.98 5.41
N ALA A 168 -7.24 -5.81 4.51
CA ALA A 168 -8.59 -6.35 4.63
C ALA A 168 -9.04 -7.00 3.32
N ASP A 169 -9.73 -8.13 3.39
CA ASP A 169 -10.40 -8.74 2.25
C ASP A 169 -11.93 -8.61 2.31
N SER A 170 -12.60 -8.82 1.18
CA SER A 170 -14.06 -8.69 1.08
C SER A 170 -14.86 -9.69 1.93
N LEU A 171 -14.21 -10.69 2.52
CA LEU A 171 -14.84 -11.62 3.47
C LEU A 171 -14.84 -11.07 4.91
N GLY A 172 -14.24 -9.90 5.13
CA GLY A 172 -14.10 -9.28 6.43
C GLY A 172 -12.92 -9.84 7.23
N ASN A 173 -12.00 -10.58 6.62
CA ASN A 173 -10.75 -10.95 7.26
C ASN A 173 -9.81 -9.75 7.22
N CYS A 174 -9.02 -9.59 8.28
CA CYS A 174 -7.98 -8.58 8.37
C CYS A 174 -6.66 -9.26 8.73
N ALA A 175 -5.56 -8.66 8.27
CA ALA A 175 -4.23 -9.03 8.70
C ALA A 175 -3.36 -7.80 8.93
N VAL A 176 -2.44 -7.91 9.88
CA VAL A 176 -1.23 -7.09 9.90
C VAL A 176 -0.06 -7.97 9.48
N VAL A 177 0.78 -7.47 8.58
CA VAL A 177 2.01 -8.14 8.13
C VAL A 177 3.19 -7.27 8.51
N GLU A 178 4.08 -7.83 9.32
CA GLU A 178 5.33 -7.21 9.78
C GLU A 178 6.51 -8.10 9.38
N PHE A 179 7.71 -7.52 9.33
CA PHE A 179 8.93 -8.29 9.17
C PHE A 179 9.81 -8.05 10.39
N LEU A 180 9.89 -9.05 11.27
CA LEU A 180 10.54 -8.94 12.57
C LEU A 180 11.50 -10.11 12.75
N ASN A 181 12.71 -9.84 13.27
CA ASN A 181 13.75 -10.85 13.48
C ASN A 181 14.10 -11.65 12.21
N GLY A 182 13.97 -11.05 11.02
CA GLY A 182 14.24 -11.72 9.75
C GLY A 182 13.14 -12.66 9.26
N GLU A 183 11.92 -12.56 9.79
CA GLU A 183 10.78 -13.41 9.42
C GLU A 183 9.53 -12.58 9.11
N MET A 184 8.66 -13.07 8.21
CA MET A 184 7.33 -12.49 8.01
C MET A 184 6.42 -12.91 9.18
N VAL A 185 5.98 -11.94 9.97
CA VAL A 185 5.04 -12.12 11.07
C VAL A 185 3.65 -11.64 10.63
N VAL A 186 2.64 -12.50 10.78
CA VAL A 186 1.27 -12.20 10.34
C VAL A 186 0.30 -12.32 11.51
N HIS A 187 -0.33 -11.21 11.88
CA HIS A 187 -1.36 -11.18 12.91
C HIS A 187 -2.75 -11.23 12.28
N THR A 188 -3.57 -12.19 12.71
CA THR A 188 -4.97 -12.36 12.24
C THR A 188 -5.89 -12.77 13.38
N LEU A 189 -7.21 -12.75 13.13
CA LEU A 189 -8.23 -13.32 14.03
C LEU A 189 -8.07 -12.85 15.49
N GLN A 190 -7.80 -13.78 16.41
CA GLN A 190 -7.70 -13.50 17.85
C GLN A 190 -6.46 -12.70 18.23
N GLU A 191 -5.40 -12.79 17.43
CA GLU A 191 -4.20 -11.99 17.61
C GLU A 191 -4.40 -10.55 17.15
N MET A 192 -5.50 -10.28 16.43
CA MET A 192 -5.83 -8.97 15.89
C MET A 192 -7.12 -8.39 16.51
N PRO A 193 -7.16 -8.14 17.83
CA PRO A 193 -8.38 -7.69 18.52
C PRO A 193 -8.82 -6.27 18.12
N ALA A 194 -7.94 -5.49 17.50
CA ALA A 194 -8.24 -4.20 16.90
C ALA A 194 -7.70 -4.18 15.46
N SER A 195 -8.57 -3.98 14.47
CA SER A 195 -8.15 -3.88 13.07
C SER A 195 -7.62 -2.48 12.75
N VAL A 196 -6.49 -2.14 13.35
CA VAL A 196 -5.83 -0.82 13.33
C VAL A 196 -4.34 -1.04 13.15
N LEU A 197 -3.65 -0.12 12.49
CA LEU A 197 -2.19 -0.11 12.41
C LEU A 197 -1.67 1.33 12.44
N THR A 198 -0.59 1.53 13.18
CA THR A 198 0.24 2.75 13.24
C THR A 198 1.71 2.32 13.29
N ASN A 199 2.66 3.25 13.30
CA ASN A 199 4.12 3.00 13.20
C ASN A 199 4.80 2.37 14.44
N SER A 200 4.14 1.43 15.11
CA SER A 200 4.69 0.64 16.22
C SER A 200 4.40 -0.84 15.98
N ILE A 201 5.25 -1.73 16.51
CA ILE A 201 5.04 -3.18 16.40
C ILE A 201 3.62 -3.50 16.88
N TYR A 202 2.86 -4.21 16.05
CA TYR A 202 1.42 -4.38 16.27
C TYR A 202 1.10 -5.06 17.61
N SER A 203 1.85 -6.11 17.95
CA SER A 203 1.67 -6.82 19.22
C SER A 203 1.94 -5.94 20.45
N GLU A 204 2.88 -5.01 20.38
CA GLU A 204 3.16 -4.03 21.44
C GLU A 204 2.06 -2.98 21.53
N ALA A 205 1.58 -2.48 20.39
CA ALA A 205 0.49 -1.53 20.32
C ALA A 205 -0.81 -2.10 20.91
N VAL A 206 -1.13 -3.37 20.59
CA VAL A 206 -2.26 -4.10 21.19
C VAL A 206 -2.08 -4.26 22.70
N ALA A 207 -0.88 -4.65 23.16
CA ALA A 207 -0.61 -4.81 24.59
C ALA A 207 -0.80 -3.49 25.35
N THR A 208 -0.28 -2.39 24.82
CA THR A 208 -0.47 -1.03 25.37
C THR A 208 -1.95 -0.66 25.39
N TRP A 209 -2.69 -0.83 24.29
CA TRP A 209 -4.13 -0.53 24.28
C TRP A 209 -4.89 -1.35 25.33
N LEU A 210 -4.64 -2.66 25.44
CA LEU A 210 -5.29 -3.51 26.44
C LEU A 210 -4.98 -3.06 27.88
N GLN A 211 -3.78 -2.55 28.12
CA GLN A 211 -3.35 -2.06 29.43
C GLN A 211 -4.05 -0.74 29.82
N PHE A 212 -4.23 0.18 28.87
CA PHE A 212 -4.70 1.55 29.16
C PHE A 212 -6.18 1.80 28.81
N ARG A 213 -6.84 0.94 28.03
CA ARG A 213 -8.20 1.21 27.53
C ARG A 213 -9.29 1.43 28.57
N ASP A 214 -9.11 0.93 29.80
CA ASP A 214 -10.09 1.11 30.87
C ASP A 214 -9.99 2.53 31.49
N SER A 215 -8.83 3.21 31.38
CA SER A 215 -8.72 4.62 31.77
C SER A 215 -9.25 5.54 30.66
N GLY A 216 -9.08 5.17 29.39
CA GLY A 216 -9.36 6.01 28.23
C GLY A 216 -8.43 7.21 28.11
N ASP A 217 -7.36 7.27 28.90
CA ASP A 217 -6.32 8.30 28.85
C ASP A 217 -5.05 7.68 28.29
N TYR A 218 -4.71 8.08 27.08
CA TYR A 218 -3.54 7.60 26.34
C TYR A 218 -2.40 8.63 26.32
N SER A 219 -2.57 9.79 26.96
CA SER A 219 -1.58 10.87 26.90
C SER A 219 -0.21 10.43 27.40
N GLY A 220 0.84 10.81 26.66
CA GLY A 220 2.22 10.48 26.99
C GLY A 220 2.71 9.12 26.50
N LEU A 221 1.90 8.37 25.73
CA LEU A 221 2.35 7.13 25.08
C LEU A 221 3.15 7.40 23.80
N GLY A 222 3.17 8.65 23.33
CA GLY A 222 3.85 9.05 22.11
C GLY A 222 2.98 8.82 20.88
N SER A 223 3.34 9.50 19.80
CA SER A 223 2.46 9.73 18.65
C SER A 223 1.79 8.47 18.09
N SER A 224 2.58 7.45 17.74
CA SER A 224 2.05 6.19 17.18
C SER A 224 1.11 5.44 18.13
N LEU A 225 1.53 5.22 19.39
CA LEU A 225 0.74 4.43 20.35
C LEU A 225 -0.53 5.16 20.80
N GLU A 226 -0.49 6.48 20.94
CA GLU A 226 -1.66 7.31 21.24
C GLU A 226 -2.72 7.16 20.15
N ARG A 227 -2.32 7.37 18.89
CA ARG A 227 -3.20 7.19 17.74
C ARG A 227 -3.76 5.78 17.65
N PHE A 228 -2.93 4.75 17.86
CA PHE A 228 -3.38 3.36 17.85
C PHE A 228 -4.48 3.13 18.88
N CYS A 229 -4.28 3.58 20.12
CA CYS A 229 -5.22 3.35 21.20
C CYS A 229 -6.57 4.05 20.95
N LEU A 230 -6.53 5.30 20.47
CA LEU A 230 -7.72 6.06 20.09
C LEU A 230 -8.48 5.38 18.94
N ALA A 231 -7.77 4.98 17.88
CA ALA A 231 -8.35 4.27 16.75
C ALA A 231 -8.91 2.90 17.16
N ALA A 232 -8.22 2.16 18.03
CA ALA A 232 -8.65 0.86 18.52
C ALA A 232 -9.94 0.97 19.36
N ASP A 233 -10.08 2.02 20.18
CA ASP A 233 -11.33 2.30 20.87
C ASP A 233 -12.47 2.59 19.91
N ARG A 234 -12.23 3.42 18.89
CA ARG A 234 -13.23 3.73 17.86
C ARG A 234 -13.65 2.50 17.07
N ALA A 235 -12.68 1.69 16.60
CA ALA A 235 -12.96 0.43 15.93
C ALA A 235 -13.75 -0.54 16.83
N ARG A 236 -13.46 -0.59 18.14
CA ARG A 236 -14.16 -1.45 19.11
C ARG A 236 -15.62 -1.05 19.34
N ILE A 237 -15.91 0.25 19.40
CA ILE A 237 -17.28 0.75 19.67
C ILE A 237 -18.10 0.97 18.40
N PHE A 238 -17.48 0.84 17.22
CA PHE A 238 -18.16 0.97 15.94
C PHE A 238 -19.38 0.05 15.86
N SER A 239 -20.50 0.63 15.45
CA SER A 239 -21.75 -0.10 15.21
C SER A 239 -22.10 0.00 13.72
N PRO A 240 -22.34 -1.13 13.03
CA PRO A 240 -22.76 -1.15 11.64
C PRO A 240 -24.01 -0.30 11.37
N GLY A 241 -24.06 0.33 10.20
CA GLY A 241 -25.15 1.18 9.75
C GLY A 241 -25.17 1.32 8.23
N SER A 242 -25.61 2.46 7.69
CA SER A 242 -25.54 2.68 6.25
C SER A 242 -24.10 2.83 5.76
N ASP A 243 -23.88 2.65 4.46
CA ASP A 243 -22.55 2.79 3.85
C ASP A 243 -22.03 4.23 3.99
N GLU A 244 -22.91 5.23 3.89
CA GLU A 244 -22.57 6.63 4.13
C GLU A 244 -22.16 6.88 5.59
N TRP A 245 -22.86 6.25 6.54
CA TRP A 245 -22.50 6.32 7.96
C TRP A 245 -21.13 5.70 8.23
N ALA A 246 -20.89 4.48 7.72
CA ALA A 246 -19.64 3.78 7.95
C ALA A 246 -18.46 4.55 7.33
N THR A 247 -18.64 5.10 6.13
CA THR A 247 -17.65 5.96 5.47
C THR A 247 -17.38 7.24 6.26
N ALA A 248 -18.43 7.93 6.70
CA ALA A 248 -18.28 9.14 7.52
C ALA A 248 -17.59 8.85 8.86
N TYR A 249 -17.93 7.73 9.51
CA TYR A 249 -17.27 7.30 10.75
C TYR A 249 -15.79 6.97 10.53
N ALA A 250 -15.43 6.38 9.39
CA ALA A 250 -14.04 6.14 9.04
C ALA A 250 -13.27 7.46 8.91
N PHE A 251 -13.79 8.45 8.16
CA PHE A 251 -13.16 9.77 8.07
C PHE A 251 -13.09 10.49 9.42
N ASP A 252 -14.13 10.44 10.25
CA ASP A 252 -14.11 11.00 11.62
C ASP A 252 -13.05 10.33 12.50
N THR A 253 -12.87 9.02 12.35
CA THR A 253 -11.81 8.28 13.05
C THR A 253 -10.43 8.71 12.58
N LEU A 254 -10.23 8.84 11.25
CA LEU A 254 -8.99 9.35 10.66
C LEU A 254 -8.69 10.80 11.07
N GLU A 255 -9.70 11.64 11.21
CA GLU A 255 -9.53 13.02 11.71
C GLU A 255 -9.07 13.03 13.17
N ILE A 256 -9.65 12.18 14.02
CA ILE A 256 -9.25 12.08 15.45
C ILE A 256 -7.80 11.63 15.64
N ILE A 257 -7.27 10.88 14.67
CA ILE A 257 -5.90 10.37 14.69
C ILE A 257 -5.02 11.06 13.62
N ARG A 258 -5.38 12.27 13.18
CA ARG A 258 -4.57 13.00 12.20
C ARG A 258 -3.19 13.35 12.77
N GLY A 259 -2.17 13.30 11.93
CA GLY A 259 -0.77 13.40 12.35
C GLY A 259 -0.46 14.64 13.18
N GLU A 260 -0.98 15.79 12.76
CA GLU A 260 -0.60 17.12 13.30
C GLU A 260 -1.05 17.37 14.74
N ASP A 261 -1.97 16.55 15.27
CA ASP A 261 -2.38 16.62 16.67
C ASP A 261 -1.42 15.86 17.60
N PHE A 262 -0.54 15.01 17.05
CA PHE A 262 0.35 14.12 17.81
C PHE A 262 1.84 14.31 17.50
N SER A 263 2.18 14.92 16.36
CA SER A 263 3.56 15.15 15.95
C SER A 263 3.73 16.34 15.00
N ILE A 264 4.93 16.49 14.44
CA ILE A 264 5.24 17.50 13.41
C ILE A 264 4.72 17.13 12.01
N HIS A 265 4.21 15.91 11.84
CA HIS A 265 3.72 15.41 10.56
C HIS A 265 2.27 15.83 10.38
N THR A 266 1.87 16.19 9.16
CA THR A 266 0.47 16.55 8.86
C THR A 266 -0.16 15.44 8.04
N SER A 267 -1.43 15.12 8.28
CA SER A 267 -2.20 14.20 7.45
C SER A 267 -2.44 14.79 6.07
N GLN A 268 -1.56 14.44 5.14
CA GLN A 268 -1.57 14.96 3.78
C GLN A 268 -2.71 14.34 2.98
N TRP A 269 -2.93 13.03 3.12
CA TRP A 269 -4.03 12.31 2.47
C TRP A 269 -4.87 11.58 3.50
N SER A 270 -6.18 11.59 3.34
CA SER A 270 -7.10 10.67 4.02
C SER A 270 -7.90 9.92 2.97
N ILE A 271 -7.84 8.59 3.00
CA ILE A 271 -8.48 7.73 2.01
C ILE A 271 -9.35 6.69 2.74
N VAL A 272 -10.56 6.46 2.23
CA VAL A 272 -11.50 5.46 2.72
C VAL A 272 -11.96 4.58 1.56
N PHE A 273 -11.69 3.28 1.63
CA PHE A 273 -12.14 2.28 0.68
C PHE A 273 -13.40 1.58 1.22
N ASP A 274 -14.49 1.70 0.48
CA ASP A 274 -15.68 0.88 0.64
C ASP A 274 -15.53 -0.38 -0.21
N THR A 275 -15.15 -1.47 0.44
CA THR A 275 -14.82 -2.72 -0.24
C THR A 275 -16.04 -3.47 -0.78
N LEU A 276 -17.23 -3.16 -0.27
CA LEU A 276 -18.48 -3.76 -0.75
C LEU A 276 -18.90 -3.17 -2.08
N ASN A 277 -18.88 -1.85 -2.17
CA ASN A 277 -19.31 -1.12 -3.37
C ASN A 277 -18.15 -0.86 -4.35
N LEU A 278 -16.93 -1.32 -4.02
CA LEU A 278 -15.70 -1.07 -4.79
C LEU A 278 -15.49 0.41 -5.10
N ARG A 279 -15.84 1.26 -4.12
CA ARG A 279 -15.70 2.72 -4.17
C ARG A 279 -14.56 3.16 -3.29
N VAL A 280 -13.78 4.13 -3.75
CA VAL A 280 -12.82 4.83 -2.90
C VAL A 280 -13.21 6.30 -2.75
N TYR A 281 -13.14 6.79 -1.52
CA TYR A 281 -13.29 8.19 -1.14
C TYR A 281 -11.94 8.72 -0.70
N PHE A 282 -11.60 9.95 -1.05
CA PHE A 282 -10.34 10.55 -0.63
C PHE A 282 -10.43 12.07 -0.55
N ARG A 283 -9.57 12.64 0.27
CA ARG A 283 -9.31 14.09 0.36
C ARG A 283 -7.83 14.31 0.69
N THR A 284 -7.34 15.50 0.42
CA THR A 284 -5.98 15.91 0.79
C THR A 284 -6.03 17.14 1.69
N ALA A 285 -4.93 17.43 2.40
CA ALA A 285 -4.81 18.65 3.20
C ALA A 285 -4.99 19.92 2.33
N ALA A 286 -4.48 19.90 1.10
CA ALA A 286 -4.62 21.00 0.15
C ALA A 286 -6.03 21.07 -0.49
N THR A 287 -6.70 19.93 -0.68
CA THR A 287 -8.04 19.84 -1.28
C THR A 287 -8.96 19.02 -0.36
N PRO A 288 -9.57 19.65 0.67
CA PRO A 288 -10.25 18.96 1.78
C PRO A 288 -11.65 18.45 1.44
N GLU A 289 -12.24 18.91 0.33
CA GLU A 289 -13.50 18.40 -0.18
C GLU A 289 -13.36 16.94 -0.61
N ILE A 290 -14.31 16.09 -0.21
CA ILE A 290 -14.26 14.66 -0.52
C ILE A 290 -14.48 14.43 -2.02
N ARG A 291 -13.56 13.69 -2.60
CA ARG A 291 -13.64 13.10 -3.95
C ARG A 291 -13.93 11.62 -3.82
N TYR A 292 -14.65 11.03 -4.76
CA TYR A 292 -14.85 9.59 -4.82
C TYR A 292 -14.87 9.06 -6.24
N VAL A 293 -14.58 7.77 -6.37
CA VAL A 293 -14.66 7.07 -7.65
C VAL A 293 -14.99 5.60 -7.44
N ASP A 294 -15.83 5.06 -8.33
CA ASP A 294 -16.20 3.65 -8.39
C ASP A 294 -15.27 2.90 -9.33
N LEU A 295 -14.59 1.85 -8.85
CA LEU A 295 -13.68 1.06 -9.69
C LEU A 295 -14.42 0.38 -10.86
N GLU A 296 -15.69 0.02 -10.66
CA GLU A 296 -16.50 -0.68 -11.66
C GLU A 296 -16.92 0.19 -12.86
N THR A 297 -16.76 1.52 -12.80
CA THR A 297 -17.11 2.41 -13.92
C THR A 297 -16.07 2.40 -15.04
N PHE A 298 -14.86 1.92 -14.77
CA PHE A 298 -13.76 1.84 -15.74
C PHE A 298 -13.81 0.58 -16.61
N ASP A 299 -13.23 0.66 -17.82
CA ASP A 299 -12.87 -0.54 -18.57
C ASP A 299 -11.60 -1.17 -17.98
N LEU A 300 -11.79 -2.22 -17.19
CA LEU A 300 -10.73 -2.97 -16.50
C LEU A 300 -10.06 -4.05 -17.38
N GLY A 301 -10.32 -4.07 -18.69
CA GLY A 301 -9.64 -4.92 -19.66
C GLY A 301 -8.17 -4.54 -19.84
N CYS A 302 -7.34 -5.43 -20.39
CA CYS A 302 -5.93 -5.10 -20.65
C CYS A 302 -5.74 -4.16 -21.86
N GLU A 303 -6.72 -4.17 -22.78
CA GLU A 303 -6.72 -3.44 -24.06
C GLU A 303 -7.08 -1.96 -23.89
N SER A 304 -7.74 -1.60 -22.79
CA SER A 304 -7.92 -0.19 -22.41
C SER A 304 -6.57 0.39 -21.96
N PRO A 305 -6.36 1.71 -22.00
CA PRO A 305 -5.20 2.34 -21.36
C PRO A 305 -5.31 2.27 -19.82
N VAL A 306 -4.16 2.27 -19.12
CA VAL A 306 -4.16 2.59 -17.67
C VAL A 306 -4.73 3.98 -17.53
N GLN A 307 -5.57 4.23 -16.53
CA GLN A 307 -6.07 5.57 -16.23
C GLN A 307 -5.31 6.16 -15.05
N MET A 308 -5.16 7.47 -15.02
CA MET A 308 -4.52 8.20 -13.93
C MET A 308 -5.25 9.49 -13.57
N LEU A 309 -5.01 9.96 -12.35
CA LEU A 309 -5.48 11.23 -11.80
C LEU A 309 -4.38 11.79 -10.88
N ASP A 310 -4.12 13.09 -10.95
CA ASP A 310 -3.32 13.77 -9.92
C ASP A 310 -4.17 13.93 -8.66
N ILE A 311 -3.66 13.47 -7.51
CA ILE A 311 -4.41 13.47 -6.25
C ILE A 311 -4.83 14.87 -5.77
N GLN A 312 -4.14 15.90 -6.26
CA GLN A 312 -4.35 17.31 -5.91
C GLN A 312 -5.29 18.05 -6.85
N GLU A 313 -5.84 17.39 -7.88
CA GLU A 313 -6.86 18.00 -8.73
C GLU A 313 -7.99 18.61 -7.87
N PRO A 314 -8.33 19.92 -8.05
CA PRO A 314 -9.23 20.66 -7.19
C PRO A 314 -10.70 20.33 -7.49
N LEU A 315 -11.04 19.05 -7.34
CA LEU A 315 -12.34 18.45 -7.65
C LEU A 315 -13.10 18.09 -6.36
N THR A 316 -14.38 17.81 -6.50
CA THR A 316 -15.28 17.37 -5.41
C THR A 316 -16.34 16.41 -5.96
N GLY A 317 -16.82 15.49 -5.13
CA GLY A 317 -17.82 14.51 -5.53
C GLY A 317 -17.24 13.39 -6.41
N ASP A 318 -18.04 12.92 -7.37
CA ASP A 318 -17.61 11.87 -8.30
C ASP A 318 -16.57 12.41 -9.27
N VAL A 319 -15.38 11.81 -9.28
CA VAL A 319 -14.25 12.21 -10.14
C VAL A 319 -13.93 11.19 -11.23
N GLY A 320 -14.77 10.17 -11.44
CA GLY A 320 -14.51 9.10 -12.41
C GLY A 320 -14.22 9.61 -13.83
N ASP A 321 -14.99 10.59 -14.31
CA ASP A 321 -14.83 11.20 -15.63
C ASP A 321 -13.61 12.14 -15.75
N HIS A 322 -12.89 12.40 -14.66
CA HIS A 322 -11.69 13.23 -14.62
C HIS A 322 -10.38 12.43 -14.72
N PHE A 323 -10.47 11.10 -14.60
CA PHE A 323 -9.34 10.23 -14.93
C PHE A 323 -9.05 10.32 -16.43
N PHE A 324 -7.76 10.26 -16.77
CA PHE A 324 -7.29 10.31 -18.14
C PHE A 324 -6.26 9.22 -18.42
N ASP A 325 -6.02 8.95 -19.70
CA ASP A 325 -5.03 7.95 -20.12
C ASP A 325 -3.66 8.23 -19.52
N PHE A 326 -3.00 7.16 -19.06
CA PHE A 326 -1.65 7.22 -18.50
C PHE A 326 -0.72 8.06 -19.38
N SER A 327 -0.09 9.05 -18.76
CA SER A 327 0.88 9.94 -19.37
C SER A 327 2.28 9.62 -18.85
N TYR A 328 3.15 9.19 -19.75
CA TYR A 328 4.56 8.93 -19.44
C TYR A 328 5.24 10.16 -18.85
N ASP A 329 5.02 11.34 -19.47
CA ASP A 329 5.72 12.56 -19.11
C ASP A 329 5.30 13.03 -17.72
N ILE A 330 4.00 13.03 -17.40
CA ILE A 330 3.50 13.39 -16.07
C ILE A 330 4.04 12.43 -15.01
N ASN A 331 4.01 11.12 -15.29
CA ASN A 331 4.54 10.13 -14.35
C ASN A 331 6.07 10.22 -14.20
N PHE A 332 6.80 10.56 -15.27
CA PHE A 332 8.24 10.79 -15.21
C PHE A 332 8.57 12.02 -14.36
N GLU A 333 7.89 13.14 -14.60
CA GLU A 333 8.06 14.38 -13.83
C GLU A 333 7.74 14.15 -12.35
N HIS A 334 6.66 13.43 -12.06
CA HIS A 334 6.27 13.07 -10.69
C HIS A 334 7.33 12.21 -9.99
N ILE A 335 7.80 11.12 -10.61
CA ILE A 335 8.87 10.30 -10.00
C ILE A 335 10.15 11.10 -9.86
N GLN A 336 10.51 11.93 -10.83
CA GLN A 336 11.70 12.77 -10.73
C GLN A 336 11.60 13.75 -9.55
N GLY A 337 10.46 14.43 -9.40
CA GLY A 337 10.18 15.31 -8.27
C GLY A 337 10.23 14.56 -6.92
N PHE A 338 9.65 13.36 -6.85
CA PHE A 338 9.79 12.49 -5.69
C PHE A 338 11.26 12.19 -5.39
N MET A 339 12.06 11.77 -6.38
CA MET A 339 13.47 11.42 -6.15
C MET A 339 14.27 12.63 -5.66
N ASP A 340 14.04 13.81 -6.22
CA ASP A 340 14.68 15.07 -5.82
C ASP A 340 14.29 15.47 -4.39
N ASN A 341 13.00 15.44 -4.06
CA ASN A 341 12.47 15.77 -2.73
C ASN A 341 12.99 14.83 -1.64
N TRP A 342 13.26 13.57 -1.99
CA TRP A 342 13.76 12.54 -1.08
C TRP A 342 15.29 12.38 -1.12
N GLY A 343 16.00 13.23 -1.88
CA GLY A 343 17.46 13.20 -1.98
C GLY A 343 18.03 11.92 -2.60
N ILE A 344 17.24 11.23 -3.41
CA ILE A 344 17.62 9.97 -4.06
C ILE A 344 18.36 10.29 -5.36
N ASP A 345 19.67 10.05 -5.38
CA ASP A 345 20.49 10.24 -6.59
C ASP A 345 20.17 9.17 -7.64
N ILE A 346 19.38 9.54 -8.65
CA ILE A 346 19.11 8.73 -9.84
C ILE A 346 19.34 9.54 -11.11
N SER A 347 20.20 9.04 -11.99
CA SER A 347 20.33 9.65 -13.32
C SER A 347 19.02 9.56 -14.10
N THR A 348 18.69 10.62 -14.85
CA THR A 348 17.56 10.66 -15.80
C THR A 348 17.53 9.43 -16.72
N TYR A 349 18.71 8.95 -17.15
CA TYR A 349 18.82 7.73 -17.96
C TYR A 349 18.31 6.48 -17.23
N ASN A 350 18.68 6.29 -15.97
CA ASN A 350 18.20 5.16 -15.17
C ASN A 350 16.71 5.28 -14.85
N LEU A 351 16.22 6.49 -14.58
CA LEU A 351 14.78 6.71 -14.36
C LEU A 351 13.96 6.34 -15.61
N HIS A 352 14.39 6.79 -16.80
CA HIS A 352 13.75 6.36 -18.05
C HIS A 352 13.77 4.85 -18.24
N ARG A 353 14.86 4.17 -17.84
CA ARG A 353 14.94 2.71 -17.92
C ARG A 353 13.91 2.01 -17.02
N ILE A 354 13.74 2.49 -15.79
CA ILE A 354 12.74 1.96 -14.85
C ILE A 354 11.33 2.16 -15.42
N LEU A 355 11.02 3.34 -15.91
CA LEU A 355 9.69 3.60 -16.46
C LEU A 355 9.38 2.80 -17.72
N ARG A 356 10.34 2.71 -18.64
CA ARG A 356 10.17 1.88 -19.84
C ARG A 356 9.97 0.42 -19.51
N HIS A 357 10.61 -0.08 -18.44
CA HIS A 357 10.37 -1.43 -17.95
C HIS A 357 8.88 -1.64 -17.62
N PHE A 358 8.26 -0.71 -16.89
CA PHE A 358 6.83 -0.78 -16.56
C PHE A 358 5.89 -0.59 -17.76
N GLU A 359 6.21 0.31 -18.68
CA GLU A 359 5.36 0.54 -19.87
C GLU A 359 5.34 -0.63 -20.85
N THR A 360 6.41 -1.43 -20.87
CA THR A 360 6.53 -2.54 -21.82
C THR A 360 5.77 -3.79 -21.42
N PHE A 361 5.07 -3.76 -20.29
CA PHE A 361 4.27 -4.88 -19.78
C PHE A 361 3.15 -5.25 -20.78
N PRO A 362 3.20 -6.45 -21.40
CA PRO A 362 2.27 -6.80 -22.46
C PRO A 362 0.92 -7.24 -21.89
N CYS A 363 -0.16 -6.98 -22.63
CA CYS A 363 -1.40 -7.71 -22.39
C CYS A 363 -1.21 -9.19 -22.78
N VAL A 364 -1.72 -10.09 -21.93
CA VAL A 364 -1.87 -11.51 -22.24
C VAL A 364 -3.34 -11.84 -22.49
N ALA A 365 -3.65 -12.39 -23.67
CA ALA A 365 -5.03 -12.78 -24.00
C ALA A 365 -5.60 -13.81 -22.99
N ARG A 366 -6.88 -13.67 -22.63
CA ARG A 366 -7.58 -14.50 -21.62
C ARG A 366 -7.36 -16.01 -21.79
N ARG A 367 -6.66 -16.62 -20.81
CA ARG A 367 -6.43 -18.06 -20.51
C ARG A 367 -5.85 -18.96 -21.63
N PRO A 368 -4.78 -19.75 -21.37
CA PRO A 368 -4.53 -20.94 -22.17
C PRO A 368 -5.74 -21.89 -22.05
N ARG A 369 -6.24 -22.38 -23.19
CA ARG A 369 -7.26 -23.43 -23.24
C ARG A 369 -6.80 -24.60 -22.36
N ARG A 370 -7.63 -25.05 -21.41
CA ARG A 370 -7.40 -26.34 -20.74
C ARG A 370 -7.15 -27.40 -21.83
N PRO A 371 -6.13 -28.27 -21.69
CA PRO A 371 -5.98 -29.38 -22.61
C PRO A 371 -7.28 -30.18 -22.57
N SER A 372 -7.92 -30.38 -23.72
CA SER A 372 -9.06 -31.25 -23.85
C SER A 372 -8.64 -32.64 -23.38
N GLY A 373 -9.04 -33.03 -22.17
CA GLY A 373 -8.87 -34.38 -21.68
C GLY A 373 -9.53 -35.33 -22.68
N ARG A 374 -8.72 -36.18 -23.31
CA ARG A 374 -9.23 -37.30 -24.11
C ARG A 374 -10.04 -38.19 -23.18
N SER A 375 -11.36 -38.14 -23.31
CA SER A 375 -12.23 -39.24 -22.92
C SER A 375 -11.90 -40.43 -23.82
N GLY A 376 -11.16 -41.39 -23.28
CA GLY A 376 -10.85 -42.65 -23.94
C GLY A 376 -11.17 -43.80 -22.99
N TYR A 377 -12.46 -44.02 -22.73
CA TYR A 377 -12.96 -45.28 -22.20
C TYR A 377 -14.08 -45.79 -23.10
N GLY A 378 -13.86 -46.98 -23.63
CA GLY A 378 -14.89 -47.86 -24.16
C GLY A 378 -14.29 -48.86 -25.16
N PRO A 379 -14.88 -50.06 -25.30
CA PRO A 379 -15.73 -50.82 -24.37
C PRO A 379 -14.92 -51.80 -23.49
#